data_AF-A0A949HK52-F1
#
_entry.id   AF-A0A949HK52-F1
#
_cell.length_a   1.000
_cell.length_b   1.000
_cell.length_c   1.000
_cell.angle_alpha   90.00
_cell.angle_beta   90.00
_cell.angle_gamma   90.00
#
_symmetry.space_group_name_H-M   'P 1'
#
loop_
_entity.id
_entity.type
_entity.pdbx_description
1 polymer ?
#
loop_
_entity_poly.entity_id
_entity_poly.type
_entity_poly.pdbx_seq_one_letter_code
_entity_poly.pdbx_strand_id
1 'polypeptide(L)'
;PFQYYNYTIFVAEVASTFNEQLLARTLIEQAASREDKASIINHEIDSIRATIVRQTMFAEFEKKVHAMAEAGEPLTVESMKSTYGGLLRDYFGPDFVIDQELELECFRIPHFYRAFYVYKYATGLSAAIALSQRVLEGGPLELDQYLGFLKAGCSKDPLELLKDAGVDMTRPEPVQTALERLGLLVQELDGLI
;
A
#
# COMPACT_ATOMS: atom_id res chain seq x y z
N PRO A 1 16.26 16.84 18.63
CA PRO A 1 15.62 17.88 19.49
C PRO A 1 14.19 17.45 19.86
N PHE A 2 13.65 17.90 21.00
CA PHE A 2 12.28 17.50 21.43
C PHE A 2 11.24 17.85 20.37
N GLN A 3 11.34 18.98 19.71
CA GLN A 3 10.40 19.38 18.64
C GLN A 3 10.35 18.43 17.43
N TYR A 4 11.31 17.51 17.27
CA TYR A 4 11.39 16.58 16.13
C TYR A 4 11.23 15.10 16.52
N TYR A 5 10.84 14.80 17.77
CA TYR A 5 10.84 13.41 18.26
C TYR A 5 9.66 12.59 17.71
N ASN A 6 8.52 13.22 17.39
CA ASN A 6 7.37 12.54 16.78
C ASN A 6 7.63 12.29 15.29
N TYR A 7 7.03 11.24 14.73
CA TYR A 7 6.99 11.03 13.29
C TYR A 7 5.68 11.58 12.71
N THR A 8 5.64 11.84 11.40
CA THR A 8 4.38 12.15 10.72
C THR A 8 3.64 10.86 10.39
N ILE A 9 2.31 10.93 10.28
CA ILE A 9 1.46 9.77 9.95
C ILE A 9 1.91 9.08 8.65
N PHE A 10 2.49 9.81 7.70
CA PHE A 10 2.93 9.25 6.42
C PHE A 10 4.04 8.20 6.57
N VAL A 11 5.00 8.41 7.49
CA VAL A 11 6.12 7.48 7.75
C VAL A 11 5.90 6.60 8.97
N ALA A 12 4.86 6.87 9.77
CA ALA A 12 4.54 6.14 10.99
C ALA A 12 4.47 4.62 10.81
N GLU A 13 3.80 4.20 9.74
CA GLU A 13 3.53 2.79 9.46
C GLU A 13 4.67 2.09 8.71
N VAL A 14 5.69 2.83 8.26
CA VAL A 14 6.77 2.25 7.45
C VAL A 14 7.59 1.26 8.27
N ALA A 15 7.88 1.57 9.54
CA ALA A 15 8.69 0.71 10.40
C ALA A 15 7.97 -0.56 10.85
N SER A 16 6.68 -0.48 11.19
CA SER A 16 5.85 -1.65 11.53
C SER A 16 5.74 -2.59 10.33
N THR A 17 5.37 -2.05 9.18
CA THR A 17 5.23 -2.81 7.93
C THR A 17 6.55 -3.42 7.47
N PHE A 18 7.68 -2.71 7.62
CA PHE A 18 9.00 -3.25 7.35
C PHE A 18 9.29 -4.51 8.18
N ASN A 19 8.97 -4.49 9.47
CA ASN A 19 9.16 -5.65 10.34
C ASN A 19 8.23 -6.82 9.97
N GLU A 20 7.01 -6.53 9.53
CA GLU A 20 6.09 -7.55 9.01
C GLU A 20 6.68 -8.24 7.77
N GLN A 21 7.32 -7.49 6.85
CA GLN A 21 8.01 -8.07 5.69
C GLN A 21 9.17 -9.00 6.09
N LEU A 22 9.96 -8.61 7.10
CA LEU A 22 11.02 -9.48 7.64
C LEU A 22 10.45 -10.76 8.29
N LEU A 23 9.38 -10.61 9.06
CA LEU A 23 8.71 -11.73 9.72
C LEU A 23 8.11 -12.69 8.69
N ALA A 24 7.36 -12.17 7.71
CA ALA A 24 6.74 -12.97 6.65
C ALA A 24 7.80 -13.77 5.88
N ARG A 25 8.91 -13.14 5.50
CA ARG A 25 10.04 -13.85 4.86
C ARG A 25 10.56 -14.99 5.74
N THR A 26 10.81 -14.71 7.02
CA THR A 26 11.32 -15.71 7.97
C THR A 26 10.35 -16.89 8.12
N LEU A 27 9.05 -16.62 8.22
CA LEU A 27 8.02 -17.65 8.35
C LEU A 27 7.88 -18.49 7.07
N ILE A 28 7.98 -17.86 5.88
CA ILE A 28 7.96 -18.56 4.60
C ILE A 28 9.17 -19.49 4.44
N GLU A 29 10.36 -19.04 4.84
CA GLU A 29 11.60 -19.83 4.80
C GLU A 29 11.59 -21.00 5.81
N GLN A 30 10.90 -20.85 6.94
CA GLN A 30 10.83 -21.83 8.02
C GLN A 30 9.56 -22.67 8.04
N ALA A 31 8.66 -22.50 7.07
CA ALA A 31 7.38 -23.21 7.01
C ALA A 31 7.59 -24.73 7.02
N ALA A 32 6.88 -25.42 7.91
CA ALA A 32 7.03 -26.87 8.12
C ALA A 32 6.33 -27.72 7.05
N SER A 33 5.31 -27.16 6.40
CA SER A 33 4.49 -27.83 5.39
C SER A 33 4.19 -26.90 4.21
N ARG A 34 3.72 -27.49 3.09
CA ARG A 34 3.29 -26.72 1.91
C ARG A 34 2.07 -25.86 2.25
N GLU A 35 1.19 -26.39 3.09
CA GLU A 35 -0.05 -25.76 3.53
C GLU A 35 0.25 -24.54 4.42
N ASP A 36 1.17 -24.65 5.36
CA ASP A 36 1.60 -23.52 6.19
C ASP A 36 2.21 -22.41 5.32
N LYS A 37 3.08 -22.80 4.38
CA LYS A 37 3.71 -21.86 3.46
C LYS A 37 2.68 -21.15 2.58
N ALA A 38 1.72 -21.88 2.02
CA ALA A 38 0.65 -21.33 1.21
C ALA A 38 -0.23 -20.36 2.02
N SER A 39 -0.53 -20.68 3.28
CA SER A 39 -1.31 -19.82 4.17
C SER A 39 -0.62 -18.47 4.42
N ILE A 40 0.69 -18.48 4.70
CA ILE A 40 1.47 -17.26 4.94
C ILE A 40 1.57 -16.42 3.65
N ILE A 41 1.85 -17.05 2.52
CA ILE A 41 1.93 -16.36 1.23
C ILE A 41 0.58 -15.74 0.85
N ASN A 42 -0.52 -16.48 1.02
CA ASN A 42 -1.85 -15.96 0.77
C ASN A 42 -2.20 -14.77 1.66
N HIS A 43 -1.77 -14.79 2.93
CA HIS A 43 -1.91 -13.64 3.83
C HIS A 43 -1.18 -12.40 3.29
N GLU A 44 0.07 -12.55 2.84
CA GLU A 44 0.84 -11.44 2.26
C GLU A 44 0.17 -10.89 0.98
N ILE A 45 -0.31 -11.78 0.10
CA ILE A 45 -1.04 -11.39 -1.13
C ILE A 45 -2.29 -10.58 -0.77
N ASP A 46 -3.09 -11.05 0.20
CA ASP A 46 -4.32 -10.37 0.63
C ASP A 46 -4.01 -9.00 1.24
N SER A 47 -2.99 -8.90 2.08
CA SER A 47 -2.52 -7.66 2.70
C SER A 47 -2.06 -6.63 1.66
N ILE A 48 -1.26 -7.04 0.66
CA ILE A 48 -0.82 -6.15 -0.42
C ILE A 48 -2.00 -5.72 -1.29
N ARG A 49 -2.89 -6.64 -1.67
CA ARG A 49 -4.11 -6.31 -2.45
C ARG A 49 -5.00 -5.32 -1.69
N ALA A 50 -5.25 -5.56 -0.40
CA ALA A 50 -6.14 -4.74 0.43
C ALA A 50 -5.55 -3.34 0.75
N THR A 51 -4.24 -3.19 0.68
CA THR A 51 -3.56 -1.94 1.07
C THR A 51 -3.10 -1.13 -0.13
N ILE A 52 -2.55 -1.76 -1.17
CA ILE A 52 -2.12 -1.05 -2.39
C ILE A 52 -3.30 -0.91 -3.35
N VAL A 53 -3.78 -2.02 -3.93
CA VAL A 53 -4.80 -1.98 -4.99
C VAL A 53 -6.08 -1.30 -4.50
N ARG A 54 -6.58 -1.75 -3.35
CA ARG A 54 -7.86 -1.27 -2.82
C ARG A 54 -7.83 0.19 -2.37
N GLN A 55 -6.80 0.61 -1.63
CA GLN A 55 -6.71 2.01 -1.16
C GLN A 55 -6.40 2.97 -2.30
N THR A 56 -5.71 2.51 -3.34
CA THR A 56 -5.48 3.30 -4.57
C THR A 56 -6.79 3.52 -5.31
N MET A 57 -7.62 2.47 -5.45
CA MET A 57 -8.97 2.60 -6.01
C MET A 57 -9.82 3.61 -5.21
N PHE A 58 -9.73 3.59 -3.88
CA PHE A 58 -10.41 4.56 -3.01
C PHE A 58 -9.89 5.99 -3.21
N ALA A 59 -8.58 6.17 -3.29
CA ALA A 59 -7.98 7.47 -3.55
C ALA A 59 -8.37 8.03 -4.93
N GLU A 60 -8.47 7.15 -5.94
CA GLU A 60 -8.91 7.54 -7.27
C GLU A 60 -10.40 7.90 -7.29
N PHE A 61 -11.25 7.16 -6.58
CA PHE A 61 -12.65 7.53 -6.39
C PHE A 61 -12.79 8.91 -5.77
N GLU A 62 -12.10 9.15 -4.64
CA GLU A 62 -12.08 10.43 -3.96
C GLU A 62 -11.63 11.56 -4.89
N LYS A 63 -10.55 11.36 -5.63
CA LYS A 63 -10.07 12.32 -6.64
C LYS A 63 -11.12 12.64 -7.70
N LYS A 64 -11.78 11.62 -8.26
CA LYS A 64 -12.81 11.81 -9.31
C LYS A 64 -14.02 12.58 -8.76
N VAL A 65 -14.52 12.22 -7.59
CA VAL A 65 -15.68 12.88 -6.97
C VAL A 65 -15.37 14.34 -6.62
N HIS A 66 -14.19 14.63 -6.10
CA HIS A 66 -13.75 16.01 -5.88
C HIS A 66 -13.67 16.81 -7.19
N ALA A 67 -13.08 16.24 -8.25
CA ALA A 67 -12.99 16.90 -9.54
C ALA A 67 -14.36 17.17 -10.18
N MET A 68 -15.32 16.25 -10.04
CA MET A 68 -16.72 16.46 -10.46
C MET A 68 -17.34 17.66 -9.73
N ALA A 69 -17.15 17.74 -8.40
CA ALA A 69 -17.66 18.86 -7.61
C ALA A 69 -17.04 20.19 -8.03
N GLU A 70 -15.73 20.22 -8.26
CA GLU A 70 -14.98 21.39 -8.75
C GLU A 70 -15.43 21.85 -10.14
N ALA A 71 -15.84 20.90 -11.00
CA ALA A 71 -16.42 21.17 -12.31
C ALA A 71 -17.88 21.65 -12.25
N GLY A 72 -18.51 21.69 -11.06
CA GLY A 72 -19.92 22.05 -10.88
C GLY A 72 -20.89 20.92 -11.23
N GLU A 73 -20.42 19.68 -11.36
CA GLU A 73 -21.26 18.52 -11.60
C GLU A 73 -21.96 18.08 -10.31
N PRO A 74 -23.25 17.73 -10.36
CA PRO A 74 -23.98 17.28 -9.17
C PRO A 74 -23.53 15.89 -8.72
N LEU A 75 -23.16 15.78 -7.44
CA LEU A 75 -22.85 14.51 -6.77
C LEU A 75 -24.14 13.81 -6.30
N THR A 76 -24.87 13.21 -7.24
CA THR A 76 -26.07 12.41 -6.95
C THR A 76 -25.70 10.99 -6.54
N VAL A 77 -26.65 10.25 -5.96
CA VAL A 77 -26.45 8.82 -5.66
C VAL A 77 -26.06 8.04 -6.93
N GLU A 78 -26.69 8.36 -8.06
CA GLU A 78 -26.42 7.71 -9.34
C GLU A 78 -25.01 7.99 -9.85
N SER A 79 -24.55 9.26 -9.81
CA SER A 79 -23.21 9.60 -10.30
C SER A 79 -22.12 9.00 -9.41
N MET A 80 -22.32 8.97 -8.09
CA MET A 80 -21.41 8.33 -7.14
C MET A 80 -21.31 6.81 -7.36
N LYS A 81 -22.46 6.13 -7.49
CA LYS A 81 -22.51 4.69 -7.79
C LYS A 81 -21.84 4.35 -9.12
N SER A 82 -22.12 5.13 -10.16
CA SER A 82 -21.55 4.92 -11.49
C SER A 82 -20.02 5.08 -11.48
N THR A 83 -19.51 6.12 -10.83
CA THR A 83 -18.07 6.36 -10.70
C THR A 83 -17.39 5.23 -9.93
N TYR A 84 -17.97 4.80 -8.81
CA TYR A 84 -17.41 3.70 -8.01
C TYR A 84 -17.49 2.36 -8.74
N GLY A 85 -18.63 2.04 -9.35
CA GLY A 85 -18.83 0.82 -10.13
C GLY A 85 -17.90 0.72 -11.34
N GLY A 86 -17.59 1.85 -11.99
CA GLY A 86 -16.57 1.92 -13.03
C GLY A 86 -15.20 1.51 -12.51
N LEU A 87 -14.78 2.08 -11.37
CA LEU A 87 -13.52 1.74 -10.73
C LEU A 87 -13.44 0.28 -10.28
N LEU A 88 -14.54 -0.30 -9.78
CA LEU A 88 -14.58 -1.74 -9.47
C LEU A 88 -14.25 -2.58 -10.72
N ARG A 89 -14.84 -2.26 -11.87
CA ARG A 89 -14.57 -2.97 -13.13
C ARG A 89 -13.13 -2.79 -13.60
N ASP A 90 -12.60 -1.57 -13.50
CA ASP A 90 -11.23 -1.25 -13.93
C ASP A 90 -10.17 -1.96 -13.07
N TYR A 91 -10.39 -2.06 -11.75
CA TYR A 91 -9.40 -2.61 -10.82
C TYR A 91 -9.50 -4.13 -10.64
N PHE A 92 -10.71 -4.71 -10.67
CA PHE A 92 -10.89 -6.16 -10.45
C PHE A 92 -10.94 -6.97 -11.76
N GLY A 93 -11.15 -6.32 -12.90
CA GLY A 93 -11.17 -6.96 -14.20
C GLY A 93 -12.45 -7.76 -14.50
N PRO A 94 -12.55 -8.34 -15.70
CA PRO A 94 -13.79 -8.94 -16.20
C PRO A 94 -14.14 -10.29 -15.54
N ASP A 95 -13.15 -10.97 -14.95
CA ASP A 95 -13.35 -12.29 -14.35
C ASP A 95 -13.90 -12.20 -12.90
N PHE A 96 -13.92 -11.01 -12.32
CA PHE A 96 -14.48 -10.78 -11.00
C PHE A 96 -15.98 -10.45 -11.11
N VAL A 97 -16.81 -11.24 -10.43
CA VAL A 97 -18.25 -10.98 -10.36
C VAL A 97 -18.51 -9.80 -9.42
N ILE A 98 -19.02 -8.70 -9.97
CA ILE A 98 -19.40 -7.51 -9.19
C ILE A 98 -20.90 -7.56 -8.94
N ASP A 99 -21.29 -7.85 -7.70
CA ASP A 99 -22.67 -7.74 -7.25
C ASP A 99 -23.14 -6.27 -7.32
N GLN A 100 -24.41 -6.06 -7.67
CA GLN A 100 -24.97 -4.72 -7.86
C GLN A 100 -24.86 -3.85 -6.58
N GLU A 101 -24.91 -4.50 -5.42
CA GLU A 101 -24.78 -3.87 -4.11
C GLU A 101 -23.39 -3.30 -3.85
N LEU A 102 -22.33 -3.79 -4.52
CA LEU A 102 -20.97 -3.29 -4.32
C LEU A 102 -20.80 -1.84 -4.77
N GLU A 103 -21.62 -1.35 -5.70
CA GLU A 103 -21.62 0.06 -6.09
C GLU A 103 -22.02 1.00 -4.94
N LEU A 104 -22.71 0.49 -3.92
CA LEU A 104 -23.12 1.25 -2.73
C LEU A 104 -22.01 1.36 -1.68
N GLU A 105 -20.92 0.63 -1.85
CA GLU A 105 -19.85 0.58 -0.87
C GLU A 105 -19.20 1.95 -0.62
N CYS A 106 -19.17 2.82 -1.64
CA CYS A 106 -18.65 4.17 -1.48
C CYS A 106 -19.32 4.96 -0.34
N PHE A 107 -20.57 4.64 0.00
CA PHE A 107 -21.32 5.36 1.05
C PHE A 107 -21.02 4.89 2.47
N ARG A 108 -20.34 3.74 2.65
CA ARG A 108 -20.00 3.22 3.98
C ARG A 108 -18.53 3.39 4.37
N ILE A 109 -17.69 3.92 3.48
CA ILE A 109 -16.25 4.09 3.71
C ILE A 109 -16.02 5.35 4.56
N PRO A 110 -15.63 5.24 5.85
CA PRO A 110 -15.52 6.40 6.73
C PRO A 110 -14.40 7.36 6.32
N HIS A 111 -13.38 6.85 5.64
CA HIS A 111 -12.23 7.64 5.24
C HIS A 111 -12.55 8.69 4.15
N PHE A 112 -13.63 8.53 3.38
CA PHE A 112 -14.07 9.56 2.42
C PHE A 112 -14.60 10.83 3.10
N TYR A 113 -14.81 10.80 4.42
CA TYR A 113 -15.15 11.98 5.22
C TYR A 113 -13.89 12.67 5.79
N ARG A 114 -12.69 12.27 5.34
CA ARG A 114 -11.40 12.89 5.66
C ARG A 114 -10.56 12.98 4.38
N ALA A 115 -10.63 14.16 3.75
CA ALA A 115 -10.07 14.41 2.43
C ALA A 115 -8.61 13.92 2.28
N PHE A 116 -8.37 13.09 1.27
CA PHE A 116 -7.08 12.60 0.79
C PHE A 116 -6.21 11.94 1.86
N TYR A 117 -6.82 11.04 2.63
CA TYR A 117 -6.11 10.26 3.65
C TYR A 117 -5.63 8.89 3.14
N VAL A 118 -6.48 8.18 2.38
CA VAL A 118 -6.30 6.75 2.10
C VAL A 118 -5.11 6.41 1.21
N TYR A 119 -4.69 7.32 0.32
CA TYR A 119 -3.53 7.08 -0.56
C TYR A 119 -2.24 6.79 0.22
N LYS A 120 -2.16 7.32 1.45
CA LYS A 120 -0.99 7.17 2.33
C LYS A 120 -0.72 5.71 2.70
N TYR A 121 -1.76 4.88 2.76
CA TYR A 121 -1.62 3.45 2.99
C TYR A 121 -0.87 2.77 1.85
N ALA A 122 -1.29 3.01 0.61
CA ALA A 122 -0.66 2.43 -0.58
C ALA A 122 0.80 2.89 -0.71
N THR A 123 1.08 4.18 -0.52
CA THR A 123 2.44 4.71 -0.58
C THR A 123 3.31 4.23 0.58
N GLY A 124 2.75 4.13 1.79
CA GLY A 124 3.46 3.68 2.98
C GLY A 124 3.89 2.22 2.88
N LEU A 125 2.97 1.33 2.48
CA LEU A 125 3.31 -0.08 2.24
C LEU A 125 4.31 -0.24 1.09
N SER A 126 4.16 0.51 -0.01
CA SER A 126 5.13 0.47 -1.12
C SER A 126 6.54 0.88 -0.66
N ALA A 127 6.64 1.94 0.14
CA ALA A 127 7.92 2.37 0.72
C ALA A 127 8.51 1.31 1.66
N ALA A 128 7.69 0.70 2.51
CA ALA A 128 8.13 -0.33 3.45
C ALA A 128 8.63 -1.59 2.74
N ILE A 129 7.91 -2.06 1.71
CA ILE A 129 8.36 -3.21 0.89
C ILE A 129 9.68 -2.88 0.20
N ALA A 130 9.79 -1.71 -0.47
CA ALA A 130 11.01 -1.30 -1.15
C ALA A 130 12.21 -1.18 -0.19
N LEU A 131 12.01 -0.59 1.00
CA LEU A 131 13.04 -0.52 2.04
C LEU A 131 13.44 -1.91 2.53
N SER A 132 12.47 -2.78 2.79
CA SER A 132 12.72 -4.13 3.27
C SER A 132 13.55 -4.95 2.29
N GLN A 133 13.21 -4.91 1.00
CA GLN A 133 13.99 -5.59 -0.04
C GLN A 133 15.40 -5.01 -0.15
N ARG A 134 15.54 -3.67 -0.16
CA ARG A 134 16.84 -3.00 -0.19
C ARG A 134 17.74 -3.43 0.95
N VAL A 135 17.22 -3.54 2.18
CA VAL A 135 18.00 -3.99 3.34
C VAL A 135 18.29 -5.50 3.27
N LEU A 136 17.34 -6.31 2.84
CA LEU A 136 17.47 -7.76 2.75
C LEU A 136 18.41 -8.24 1.65
N GLU A 137 18.54 -7.48 0.56
CA GLU A 137 19.36 -7.80 -0.61
C GLU A 137 20.66 -6.99 -0.67
N GLY A 138 20.76 -5.95 0.15
CA GLY A 138 21.91 -5.06 0.25
C GLY A 138 22.95 -5.50 1.28
N GLY A 139 23.70 -4.53 1.78
CA GLY A 139 24.76 -4.72 2.77
C GLY A 139 24.71 -3.69 3.91
N PRO A 140 25.84 -3.47 4.60
CA PRO A 140 25.91 -2.55 5.73
C PRO A 140 25.42 -1.13 5.41
N LEU A 141 25.63 -0.66 4.17
CA LEU A 141 25.21 0.68 3.75
C LEU A 141 23.68 0.83 3.76
N GLU A 142 22.95 -0.11 3.16
CA GLU A 142 21.50 -0.09 3.07
C GLU A 142 20.86 -0.20 4.46
N LEU A 143 21.44 -1.03 5.33
CA LEU A 143 21.04 -1.12 6.73
C LEU A 143 21.27 0.21 7.47
N ASP A 144 22.45 0.82 7.32
CA ASP A 144 22.76 2.09 7.96
C ASP A 144 21.85 3.23 7.48
N GLN A 145 21.49 3.24 6.20
CA GLN A 145 20.51 4.16 5.62
C GLN A 145 19.12 4.00 6.27
N TYR A 146 18.63 2.77 6.39
CA TYR A 146 17.35 2.49 7.07
C TYR A 146 17.39 2.87 8.56
N LEU A 147 18.46 2.52 9.27
CA LEU A 147 18.63 2.93 10.68
C LEU A 147 18.75 4.45 10.82
N GLY A 148 19.35 5.13 9.84
CA GLY A 148 19.38 6.59 9.75
C GLY A 148 17.97 7.19 9.66
N PHE A 149 17.12 6.61 8.82
CA PHE A 149 15.71 6.97 8.70
C PHE A 149 14.96 6.82 10.03
N LEU A 150 15.10 5.70 10.73
CA LEU A 150 14.46 5.49 12.04
C LEU A 150 14.91 6.51 13.10
N LYS A 151 16.18 6.94 13.05
CA LYS A 151 16.74 7.94 13.96
C LYS A 151 16.27 9.37 13.65
N ALA A 152 15.75 9.62 12.46
CA ALA A 152 15.50 10.96 11.96
C ALA A 152 14.21 11.61 12.50
N GLY A 153 13.25 10.83 13.03
CA GLY A 153 11.98 11.36 13.54
C GLY A 153 11.24 12.18 12.48
N CYS A 154 10.82 13.41 12.80
CA CYS A 154 10.28 14.38 11.84
C CYS A 154 11.25 15.54 11.52
N SER A 155 12.56 15.27 11.54
CA SER A 155 13.57 16.30 11.28
C SER A 155 13.58 16.86 9.85
N LYS A 156 12.96 16.15 8.89
CA LYS A 156 12.80 16.56 7.48
C LYS A 156 11.41 16.18 6.96
N ASP A 157 11.11 16.65 5.75
CA ASP A 157 9.94 16.19 4.99
C ASP A 157 9.95 14.66 4.83
N PRO A 158 8.80 13.97 4.96
CA PRO A 158 8.74 12.51 4.88
C PRO A 158 9.30 11.92 3.57
N LEU A 159 9.14 12.60 2.44
CA LEU A 159 9.66 12.11 1.16
C LEU A 159 11.20 12.20 1.13
N GLU A 160 11.76 13.27 1.69
CA GLU A 160 13.22 13.43 1.81
C GLU A 160 13.80 12.40 2.78
N LEU A 161 13.10 12.07 3.87
CA LEU A 161 13.52 11.02 4.81
C LEU A 161 13.59 9.64 4.14
N LEU A 162 12.58 9.30 3.34
CA LEU A 162 12.58 8.04 2.57
C LEU A 162 13.66 8.05 1.48
N LYS A 163 13.88 9.19 0.84
CA LYS A 163 14.92 9.35 -0.17
C LYS A 163 16.33 9.19 0.40
N ASP A 164 16.60 9.75 1.58
CA ASP A 164 17.84 9.52 2.33
C ASP A 164 18.04 8.03 2.67
N ALA A 165 16.95 7.30 2.90
CA ALA A 165 16.95 5.85 3.11
C ALA A 165 17.09 5.03 1.81
N GLY A 166 17.14 5.70 0.66
CA GLY A 166 17.30 5.08 -0.66
C GLY A 166 16.00 4.77 -1.40
N VAL A 167 14.86 5.31 -0.96
CA VAL A 167 13.54 5.12 -1.59
C VAL A 167 12.94 6.48 -1.97
N ASP A 168 12.99 6.81 -3.27
CA ASP A 168 12.43 8.06 -3.80
C ASP A 168 10.97 7.88 -4.22
N MET A 169 10.05 8.34 -3.37
CA MET A 169 8.60 8.24 -3.59
C MET A 169 8.07 9.20 -4.68
N THR A 170 8.91 10.05 -5.27
CA THR A 170 8.55 10.87 -6.44
C THR A 170 8.71 10.10 -7.76
N ARG A 171 9.25 8.88 -7.69
CA ARG A 171 9.50 7.99 -8.81
C ARG A 171 8.59 6.76 -8.74
N PRO A 172 8.27 6.10 -9.88
CA PRO A 172 7.37 4.94 -9.88
C PRO A 172 7.94 3.68 -9.21
N GLU A 173 9.27 3.60 -9.06
CA GLU A 173 10.03 2.42 -8.65
C GLU A 173 9.50 1.81 -7.34
N PRO A 174 9.23 2.55 -6.24
CA PRO A 174 8.77 1.92 -4.99
C PRO A 174 7.44 1.18 -5.15
N VAL A 175 6.53 1.69 -5.98
CA VAL A 175 5.26 1.03 -6.27
C VAL A 175 5.47 -0.17 -7.20
N GLN A 176 6.34 -0.04 -8.21
CA GLN A 176 6.71 -1.16 -9.09
C GLN A 176 7.29 -2.32 -8.28
N THR A 177 8.24 -2.04 -7.39
CA THR A 177 8.85 -3.02 -6.49
C THR A 177 7.80 -3.78 -5.65
N ALA A 178 6.81 -3.07 -5.12
CA ALA A 178 5.74 -3.70 -4.36
C ALA A 178 4.81 -4.58 -5.23
N LEU A 179 4.52 -4.17 -6.46
CA LEU A 179 3.73 -4.95 -7.41
C LEU A 179 4.49 -6.16 -7.96
N GLU A 180 5.81 -6.04 -8.16
CA GLU A 180 6.69 -7.15 -8.50
C GLU A 180 6.72 -8.19 -7.37
N ARG A 181 6.83 -7.74 -6.11
CA ARG A 181 6.71 -8.61 -4.94
C ARG A 181 5.37 -9.35 -4.91
N LEU A 182 4.27 -8.67 -5.17
CA LEU A 182 2.95 -9.30 -5.29
C LEU A 182 2.95 -10.38 -6.38
N GLY A 183 3.49 -10.08 -7.56
CA GLY A 183 3.59 -11.03 -8.67
C GLY A 183 4.39 -12.28 -8.32
N LEU A 184 5.52 -12.13 -7.63
CA LEU A 184 6.34 -13.24 -7.16
C LEU A 184 5.60 -14.11 -6.14
N LEU A 185 4.88 -13.49 -5.19
CA LEU A 185 4.09 -14.22 -4.19
C LEU A 185 2.97 -15.02 -4.86
N VAL A 186 2.29 -14.45 -5.86
CA VAL A 186 1.24 -15.16 -6.63
C VAL A 186 1.83 -16.36 -7.37
N GLN A 187 2.98 -16.20 -8.03
CA GLN A 187 3.68 -17.31 -8.71
C GLN A 187 4.11 -18.40 -7.72
N GLU A 188 4.60 -18.01 -6.54
CA GLU A 188 5.01 -18.95 -5.51
C GLU A 188 3.81 -19.72 -4.95
N LEU A 189 2.67 -19.06 -4.72
CA LEU A 189 1.44 -19.71 -4.28
C LEU A 189 0.91 -20.69 -5.33
N ASP A 190 0.93 -20.31 -6.61
CA ASP A 190 0.51 -21.17 -7.74
C ASP A 190 1.34 -22.47 -7.81
N GLY A 191 2.64 -22.41 -7.52
CA GLY A 191 3.50 -23.60 -7.43
C GLY A 191 3.27 -24.48 -6.19
N LEU A 192 2.52 -23.98 -5.20
CA LEU A 192 2.19 -24.71 -3.97
C LEU A 192 0.84 -25.46 -4.05
N ILE A 193 -0.06 -25.03 -4.93
CA ILE A 193 -1.39 -25.62 -5.13
C ILE A 193 -1.42 -26.70 -6.22
#